data_AF-X1R784-F1
#
_entry.id   AF-X1R784-F1
#
_cell.length_a   1.000
_cell.length_b   1.000
_cell.length_c   1.000
_cell.angle_alpha   90.00
_cell.angle_beta   90.00
_cell.angle_gamma   90.00
#
_symmetry.space_group_name_H-M   'P 1'
#
loop_
_entity.id
_entity.type
_entity.pdbx_description
1 polymer ?
#
loop_
_entity_poly.entity_id
_entity_poly.type
_entity_poly.pdbx_seq_one_letter_code
_entity_poly.pdbx_strand_id
1 'polypeptide(L)'
;MLPLLKFAGDGVEHNLREAVDSLKDEFGLSEKELKEMLPSGKQRLFNNRVAWALTYIRKAGLVKSPKRGIFTITERGQQVLSQNIEKIDIKFLDQFPEFAEFRK
;
A
#
# COMPACT_ATOMS: atom_id res chain seq x y z
N MET A 1 -4.39 2.81 4.09
CA MET A 1 -3.07 2.33 3.61
C MET A 1 -2.26 1.60 4.69
N LEU A 2 -2.63 1.69 5.98
CA LEU A 2 -1.91 1.04 7.07
C LEU A 2 -1.75 -0.49 6.93
N PRO A 3 -2.78 -1.26 6.54
CA PRO A 3 -2.63 -2.71 6.33
C PRO A 3 -1.49 -3.09 5.38
N LEU A 4 -1.36 -2.36 4.26
CA LEU A 4 -0.28 -2.60 3.30
C LEU A 4 1.12 -2.29 3.88
N LEU A 5 1.24 -1.26 4.72
CA LEU A 5 2.51 -0.97 5.37
C LEU A 5 2.84 -2.02 6.44
N LYS A 6 1.83 -2.50 7.19
CA LYS A 6 1.98 -3.60 8.15
C LYS A 6 2.41 -4.89 7.48
N PHE A 7 1.83 -5.22 6.32
CA PHE A 7 2.24 -6.36 5.49
C PHE A 7 3.73 -6.29 5.15
N ALA A 8 4.24 -5.12 4.77
CA ALA A 8 5.68 -4.92 4.49
C ALA A 8 6.57 -4.84 5.74
N GLY A 9 5.98 -4.86 6.94
CA GLY A 9 6.65 -4.58 8.21
C GLY A 9 7.66 -5.63 8.64
N ASP A 10 7.65 -6.81 8.02
CA ASP A 10 8.62 -7.89 8.25
C ASP A 10 10.04 -7.58 7.72
N GLY A 11 10.18 -6.52 6.91
CA GLY A 11 11.46 -6.09 6.37
C GLY A 11 11.95 -6.88 5.15
N VAL A 12 11.17 -7.84 4.63
CA VAL A 12 11.58 -8.62 3.45
C VAL A 12 11.11 -7.94 2.16
N GLU A 13 11.52 -8.54 1.03
CA GLU A 13 11.08 -8.11 -0.29
C GLU A 13 9.74 -8.74 -0.64
N HIS A 14 8.77 -7.92 -1.05
CA HIS A 14 7.46 -8.37 -1.52
C HIS A 14 7.12 -7.86 -2.91
N ASN A 15 6.20 -8.54 -3.57
CA ASN A 15 5.56 -8.08 -4.80
C ASN A 15 4.09 -7.70 -4.56
N LEU A 16 3.50 -7.00 -5.54
CA LEU A 16 2.11 -6.52 -5.45
C LEU A 16 1.08 -7.66 -5.36
N ARG A 17 1.36 -8.83 -5.95
CA ARG A 17 0.44 -9.98 -5.89
C ARG A 17 0.38 -10.53 -4.47
N GLU A 18 1.51 -10.73 -3.82
CA GLU A 18 1.57 -11.18 -2.41
C GLU A 18 0.81 -10.22 -1.49
N ALA A 19 0.98 -8.91 -1.69
CA ALA A 19 0.25 -7.91 -0.94
C ALA A 19 -1.27 -7.98 -1.18
N VAL A 20 -1.70 -8.16 -2.43
CA VAL A 20 -3.12 -8.31 -2.76
C VAL A 20 -3.70 -9.56 -2.11
N ASP A 21 -2.99 -10.70 -2.17
CA ASP A 21 -3.45 -11.96 -1.60
C ASP A 21 -3.54 -11.88 -0.07
N SER A 22 -2.53 -11.33 0.59
CA SER A 22 -2.55 -11.14 2.04
C SER A 22 -3.65 -10.16 2.50
N LEU A 23 -3.81 -9.03 1.81
CA LEU A 23 -4.82 -8.05 2.17
C LEU A 23 -6.24 -8.53 1.89
N LYS A 24 -6.43 -9.36 0.85
CA LYS A 24 -7.72 -10.01 0.60
C LYS A 24 -8.16 -10.81 1.83
N ASP A 25 -7.24 -11.60 2.38
CA ASP A 25 -7.53 -12.46 3.53
C ASP A 25 -7.75 -11.61 4.80
N GLU A 26 -6.96 -10.55 4.99
CA GLU A 26 -7.13 -9.60 6.11
C GLU A 26 -8.51 -8.90 6.09
N PHE A 27 -8.99 -8.52 4.90
CA PHE A 27 -10.29 -7.84 4.76
C PHE A 27 -11.48 -8.80 4.64
N GLY A 28 -11.26 -10.12 4.55
CA GLY A 28 -12.34 -11.11 4.43
C GLY A 28 -13.20 -10.94 3.18
N LEU A 29 -12.61 -10.49 2.06
CA LEU A 29 -13.36 -10.17 0.85
C LEU A 29 -13.98 -11.40 0.20
N SER A 30 -15.25 -11.29 -0.18
CA SER A 30 -15.96 -12.31 -0.93
C SER A 30 -15.44 -12.44 -2.36
N GLU A 31 -15.72 -13.58 -3.00
CA GLU A 31 -15.39 -13.75 -4.42
C GLU A 31 -16.03 -12.68 -5.31
N LYS A 32 -17.22 -12.19 -4.96
CA LYS A 32 -17.93 -11.16 -5.71
C LYS A 32 -17.18 -9.84 -5.66
N GLU A 33 -16.75 -9.41 -4.48
CA GLU A 33 -15.97 -8.19 -4.28
C GLU A 33 -14.60 -8.27 -4.96
N LEU A 34 -13.98 -9.46 -4.96
CA LEU A 34 -12.71 -9.68 -5.65
C LEU A 34 -12.82 -9.70 -7.17
N LYS A 35 -13.99 -10.08 -7.70
CA LYS A 35 -14.30 -10.06 -9.13
C LYS A 35 -14.84 -8.69 -9.56
N GLU A 36 -15.09 -7.76 -8.64
CA GLU A 36 -15.55 -6.42 -8.98
C GLU A 36 -14.50 -5.70 -9.82
N MET A 37 -14.95 -5.14 -10.95
CA MET A 37 -14.11 -4.44 -11.91
C MET A 37 -14.30 -2.93 -11.74
N LEU A 38 -13.27 -2.16 -12.07
CA LEU A 38 -13.44 -0.73 -12.30
C LEU A 38 -14.50 -0.47 -13.38
N PRO A 39 -15.13 0.73 -13.40
CA PRO A 39 -16.08 1.11 -14.46
C PRO A 39 -15.52 0.97 -15.88
N SER A 40 -14.19 1.06 -16.03
CA SER A 40 -13.50 0.86 -17.30
C SER A 40 -13.44 -0.60 -17.78
N GLY A 41 -13.77 -1.59 -16.92
CA GLY A 41 -13.74 -3.01 -17.23
C GLY A 41 -12.34 -3.62 -17.36
N LYS A 42 -11.26 -2.84 -17.19
CA LYS A 42 -9.88 -3.29 -17.48
C LYS A 42 -9.14 -3.91 -16.29
N GLN A 43 -9.48 -3.50 -15.07
CA GLN A 43 -8.77 -3.93 -13.86
C GLN A 43 -9.77 -4.24 -12.76
N ARG A 44 -9.43 -5.21 -11.91
CA ARG A 44 -10.16 -5.48 -10.67
C ARG A 44 -10.01 -4.28 -9.73
N LEU A 45 -11.12 -3.87 -9.14
CA LEU A 45 -11.22 -2.71 -8.26
C LEU A 45 -10.25 -2.85 -7.08
N PHE A 46 -10.23 -4.00 -6.41
CA PHE A 46 -9.39 -4.23 -5.25
C PHE A 46 -7.89 -4.15 -5.60
N ASN A 47 -7.45 -4.85 -6.66
CA ASN A 47 -6.07 -4.80 -7.12
C ASN A 47 -5.63 -3.38 -7.46
N ASN A 48 -6.51 -2.59 -8.09
CA ASN A 48 -6.25 -1.19 -8.38
C ASN A 48 -6.08 -0.36 -7.11
N ARG A 49 -6.93 -0.56 -6.09
CA ARG A 49 -6.82 0.11 -4.78
C ARG A 49 -5.51 -0.22 -4.07
N VAL A 50 -5.08 -1.49 -4.07
CA VAL A 50 -3.80 -1.90 -3.47
C VAL A 50 -2.62 -1.30 -4.24
N ALA A 51 -2.68 -1.26 -5.57
CA ALA A 51 -1.63 -0.63 -6.40
C ALA A 51 -1.48 0.87 -6.12
N TRP A 52 -2.60 1.59 -5.96
CA TRP A 52 -2.59 3.00 -5.57
C TRP A 52 -2.08 3.21 -4.15
N ALA A 53 -2.51 2.38 -3.19
CA ALA A 53 -1.99 2.41 -1.83
C ALA A 53 -0.47 2.25 -1.81
N LEU A 54 0.07 1.29 -2.58
CA LEU A 54 1.51 1.07 -2.72
C LEU A 54 2.22 2.29 -3.31
N THR A 55 1.62 2.91 -4.32
CA THR A 55 2.16 4.12 -4.95
C THR A 55 2.24 5.26 -3.95
N TYR A 56 1.20 5.47 -3.15
CA TYR A 56 1.14 6.57 -2.20
C TYR A 56 2.14 6.40 -1.06
N ILE A 57 2.21 5.23 -0.43
CA ILE A 57 3.19 4.99 0.64
C ILE A 57 4.63 5.01 0.11
N ARG A 58 4.85 4.65 -1.16
CA ARG A 58 6.15 4.79 -1.82
C ARG A 58 6.50 6.25 -2.08
N LYS A 59 5.54 7.05 -2.54
CA LYS A 59 5.70 8.50 -2.74
C LYS A 59 5.89 9.26 -1.43
N ALA A 60 5.48 8.69 -0.31
CA ALA A 60 5.77 9.18 1.04
C ALA A 60 7.09 8.63 1.65
N GLY A 61 7.85 7.86 0.87
CA GLY A 61 9.12 7.27 1.33
C GLY A 61 8.97 6.21 2.43
N LEU A 62 7.77 5.65 2.64
CA LEU A 62 7.55 4.61 3.66
C LEU A 62 8.03 3.24 3.17
N VAL A 63 8.00 3.01 1.85
CA VAL A 63 8.55 1.81 1.20
C VAL A 63 9.45 2.23 0.03
N LYS A 64 10.44 1.40 -0.28
CA LYS A 64 11.33 1.54 -1.45
C LYS A 64 11.11 0.41 -2.45
N SER A 65 11.55 0.60 -3.69
CA SER A 65 11.46 -0.42 -4.75
C SER A 65 12.89 -0.82 -5.17
N PRO A 66 13.47 -1.90 -4.60
CA PRO A 66 14.85 -2.29 -4.89
C PRO A 66 15.01 -2.78 -6.34
N LYS A 67 13.96 -3.37 -6.91
CA LYS A 67 13.89 -3.83 -8.30
C LYS A 67 12.46 -3.76 -8.82
N ARG A 68 12.32 -3.84 -10.15
CA ARG A 68 11.01 -3.76 -10.82
C ARG A 68 10.03 -4.78 -10.24
N GLY A 69 8.86 -4.30 -9.84
CA GLY A 69 7.79 -5.15 -9.31
C GLY A 69 7.93 -5.55 -7.84
N ILE A 70 9.01 -5.13 -7.18
CA ILE A 70 9.33 -5.48 -5.80
C ILE A 70 9.38 -4.24 -4.93
N PHE A 71 8.96 -4.37 -3.68
CA PHE A 71 9.05 -3.34 -2.68
C PHE A 71 9.43 -3.92 -1.32
N THR A 72 10.01 -3.07 -0.47
CA THR A 72 10.34 -3.40 0.93
C THR A 72 10.17 -2.14 1.77
N ILE A 73 9.88 -2.30 3.05
CA ILE A 73 9.73 -1.19 3.98
C ILE A 73 11.07 -0.45 4.18
N THR A 74 10.97 0.85 4.49
CA THR A 74 12.13 1.68 4.85
C THR A 74 12.23 1.85 6.35
N GLU A 75 13.33 2.40 6.84
CA GLU A 75 13.46 2.80 8.25
C GLU A 75 12.34 3.76 8.68
N ARG A 76 11.97 4.71 7.83
CA ARG A 76 10.84 5.61 8.08
C ARG A 76 9.51 4.84 8.18
N GLY A 77 9.29 3.88 7.29
CA GLY A 77 8.13 3.01 7.36
C GLY A 77 8.05 2.25 8.68
N GLN A 78 9.17 1.72 9.15
CA GLN A 78 9.27 1.04 10.45
C GLN A 78 8.99 1.98 11.63
N GLN A 79 9.52 3.21 11.59
CA GLN A 79 9.22 4.24 12.58
C GLN A 79 7.72 4.55 12.63
N VAL A 80 7.06 4.69 11.47
CA VAL A 80 5.61 4.91 11.38
C VAL A 80 4.83 3.75 12.00
N LEU A 81 5.25 2.49 11.77
CA LEU A 81 4.60 1.33 12.40
C LEU A 81 4.78 1.32 13.93
N SER A 82 5.90 1.82 14.43
CA SER A 82 6.21 1.90 15.86
C SER A 82 5.41 2.97 16.59
N GLN A 83 4.83 3.95 15.89
CA GLN A 83 4.02 5.02 16.47
C GLN A 83 2.59 4.58 16.89
N ASN A 84 2.23 3.32 16.68
CA ASN A 84 0.92 2.75 16.99
C ASN A 84 -0.27 3.58 16.46
N ILE A 85 -0.15 4.04 15.22
CA ILE A 85 -1.20 4.81 14.56
C ILE A 85 -2.38 3.93 14.14
N GLU A 86 -3.59 4.48 14.22
CA GLU A 86 -4.82 3.74 13.86
C GLU A 86 -5.02 3.65 12.34
N LYS A 87 -4.56 4.66 11.59
CA LYS A 87 -4.74 4.72 10.14
C LYS A 87 -3.65 5.51 9.42
N ILE A 88 -3.42 5.12 8.18
CA ILE A 88 -2.66 5.88 7.17
C ILE A 88 -3.64 6.23 6.05
N ASP A 89 -4.04 7.49 6.01
CA ASP A 89 -4.82 8.11 4.93
C ASP A 89 -3.98 9.18 4.21
N ILE A 90 -4.56 9.84 3.21
CA ILE A 90 -3.87 10.87 2.43
C ILE A 90 -3.43 12.03 3.33
N LYS A 91 -4.28 12.44 4.29
CA LYS A 91 -3.97 13.52 5.24
C LYS A 91 -2.77 13.18 6.11
N PHE A 92 -2.64 11.92 6.54
CA PHE A 92 -1.44 11.45 7.22
C PHE A 92 -0.22 11.54 6.30
N LEU A 93 -0.32 11.13 5.04
CA LEU A 93 0.83 11.16 4.13
C LEU A 93 1.25 12.57 3.71
N ASP A 94 0.36 13.57 3.75
CA ASP A 94 0.67 14.98 3.44
C ASP A 94 1.76 15.58 4.37
N GLN A 95 2.08 14.91 5.49
CA GLN A 95 3.21 15.31 6.35
C GLN A 95 4.59 15.07 5.71
N PHE A 96 4.68 14.21 4.69
CA PHE A 96 5.93 13.90 4.00
C PHE A 96 6.11 14.85 2.80
N PRO A 97 7.17 15.68 2.77
CA PRO A 97 7.35 16.70 1.72
C PRO A 97 7.26 16.15 0.29
N GLU A 98 7.86 15.00 0.03
CA GLU A 98 7.84 14.34 -1.29
C GLU A 98 6.45 13.86 -1.71
N PHE A 99 5.58 13.52 -0.75
CA PHE A 99 4.21 13.13 -1.02
C PHE A 99 3.33 14.36 -1.25
N ALA A 100 3.52 15.41 -0.44
CA ALA A 100 2.86 16.68 -0.63
C ALA A 100 3.21 17.30 -2.00
N GLU A 101 4.47 17.20 -2.44
CA GLU A 101 4.90 17.61 -3.78
C GLU A 101 4.26 16.75 -4.87
N PHE A 102 4.23 15.43 -4.71
CA PHE A 102 3.59 14.51 -5.66
C PHE A 102 2.08 14.79 -5.88
N ARG A 103 1.41 15.39 -4.90
CA ARG A 103 -0.02 15.68 -4.96
C ARG A 103 -0.39 17.04 -5.54
N LYS A 104 0.59 17.93 -5.74
CA LYS A 104 0.39 19.22 -6.43
C LYS A 104 0.20 18.99 -7.92
#